data_AF-A0A955SI04-F1
#
_entry.id   AF-A0A955SI04-F1
#
_cell.length_a   1.000
_cell.length_b   1.000
_cell.length_c   1.000
_cell.angle_alpha   90.00
_cell.angle_beta   90.00
_cell.angle_gamma   90.00
#
_symmetry.space_group_name_H-M   'P 1'
#
loop_
_entity.id
_entity.type
_entity.pdbx_description
1 polymer ?
#
loop_
_entity_poly.entity_id
_entity_poly.type
_entity_poly.pdbx_seq_one_letter_code
_entity_poly.pdbx_strand_id
1 'polypeptide(L)'
;MTPYSFRVLSVIGAGAWGTALAHLLATKGFSIRLWAHEPEVAEIIQRTRENSWYLPEVVLPNSIQATISLPDCVQGTDVIL
;
A
#
# COMPACT_ATOMS: atom_id res chain seq x y z
N MET A 1 17.64 -16.10 -2.67
CA MET A 1 17.19 -14.95 -1.86
C MET A 1 17.88 -13.72 -2.45
N THR A 2 17.24 -13.02 -3.39
CA THR A 2 17.87 -11.88 -4.07
C THR A 2 18.00 -10.71 -3.09
N PRO A 3 19.14 -10.01 -3.04
CA PRO A 3 19.38 -8.92 -2.12
C PRO A 3 18.78 -7.65 -2.74
N TYR A 4 17.46 -7.51 -2.73
CA TYR A 4 16.91 -6.18 -2.92
C TYR A 4 17.32 -5.37 -1.71
N SER A 5 18.21 -4.38 -1.91
CA SER A 5 18.58 -3.41 -0.87
C SER A 5 17.40 -2.52 -0.46
N PHE A 6 16.30 -2.60 -1.22
CA PHE A 6 15.07 -1.86 -1.03
C PHE A 6 14.08 -2.66 -0.19
N ARG A 7 13.61 -2.10 0.92
CA ARG A 7 12.68 -2.78 1.83
C ARG A 7 11.33 -2.08 1.93
N VAL A 8 11.27 -0.78 1.67
CA VAL A 8 10.05 0.01 1.79
C VAL A 8 9.74 0.71 0.48
N LEU A 9 8.56 0.43 -0.08
CA LEU A 9 8.08 0.98 -1.35
C LEU A 9 6.84 1.84 -1.09
N SER A 10 6.73 2.97 -1.77
CA SER A 10 5.53 3.80 -1.76
C SER A 10 4.71 3.55 -3.03
N VAL A 11 3.39 3.45 -2.87
CA VAL A 11 2.42 3.45 -3.97
C VAL A 11 1.50 4.65 -3.79
N ILE A 12 1.49 5.56 -4.76
CA ILE A 12 0.72 6.80 -4.72
C ILE A 12 -0.59 6.60 -5.47
N GLY A 13 -1.65 6.36 -4.70
CA GLY A 13 -3.01 6.19 -5.20
C GLY A 13 -3.59 4.84 -4.80
N ALA A 14 -4.56 4.88 -3.88
CA ALA A 14 -5.28 3.70 -3.39
C ALA A 14 -6.52 3.33 -4.24
N GLY A 15 -6.45 3.58 -5.56
CA GLY A 15 -7.44 3.07 -6.50
C GLY A 15 -7.27 1.57 -6.77
N ALA A 16 -8.04 1.03 -7.73
CA ALA A 16 -8.03 -0.41 -8.02
C ALA A 16 -6.64 -0.92 -8.38
N TRP A 17 -5.96 -0.25 -9.32
CA TRP A 17 -4.62 -0.65 -9.76
C TRP A 17 -3.55 -0.46 -8.69
N GLY A 18 -3.54 0.69 -8.00
CA GLY A 18 -2.55 0.93 -6.94
C GLY A 18 -2.70 -0.04 -5.77
N THR A 19 -3.93 -0.40 -5.41
CA THR A 19 -4.19 -1.43 -4.39
C THR A 19 -3.74 -2.81 -4.85
N ALA A 20 -4.02 -3.20 -6.10
CA ALA A 20 -3.58 -4.47 -6.65
C ALA A 20 -2.04 -4.56 -6.75
N LEU A 21 -1.39 -3.46 -7.14
CA LEU A 21 0.06 -3.35 -7.18
C LEU A 21 0.67 -3.45 -5.77
N ALA A 22 0.11 -2.75 -4.79
CA ALA A 22 0.52 -2.85 -3.39
C ALA A 22 0.39 -4.30 -2.89
N HIS A 23 -0.71 -4.98 -3.18
CA HIS A 23 -0.91 -6.39 -2.85
C HIS A 23 0.16 -7.29 -3.49
N LEU A 24 0.43 -7.14 -4.79
CA LEU A 24 1.45 -7.93 -5.49
C LEU A 24 2.85 -7.71 -4.90
N LEU A 25 3.23 -6.48 -4.58
CA LEU A 25 4.54 -6.18 -4.01
C LEU A 25 4.65 -6.70 -2.57
N ALA A 26 3.59 -6.54 -1.78
CA ALA A 26 3.54 -7.06 -0.42
C ALA A 26 3.69 -8.58 -0.36
N THR A 27 3.02 -9.32 -1.26
CA THR A 27 3.15 -10.79 -1.37
C THR A 27 4.53 -11.25 -1.81
N LYS A 28 5.33 -10.38 -2.44
CA LYS A 28 6.75 -10.62 -2.75
C LYS A 28 7.70 -10.30 -1.59
N GLY A 29 7.18 -9.89 -0.44
CA GLY A 29 7.94 -9.65 0.79
C GLY A 29 8.40 -8.21 1.02
N PHE A 30 7.89 -7.24 0.26
CA PHE A 30 8.16 -5.82 0.49
C PHE A 30 7.20 -5.21 1.52
N SER A 31 7.67 -4.20 2.26
CA SER A 31 6.80 -3.33 3.07
C SER A 31 6.28 -2.20 2.18
N ILE A 32 4.96 -1.99 2.18
CA ILE A 32 4.31 -1.03 1.28
C ILE A 32 3.66 0.07 2.09
N ARG A 33 3.93 1.32 1.71
CA ARG A 33 3.13 2.49 2.10
C ARG A 33 2.20 2.83 0.94
N LEU A 34 0.90 2.86 1.20
CA LEU A 34 -0.13 3.12 0.20
C LEU A 34 -0.80 4.44 0.51
N TRP A 35 -0.59 5.45 -0.33
CA TRP A 35 -1.29 6.72 -0.16
C TRP A 35 -2.69 6.65 -0.75
N ALA A 36 -3.70 7.01 0.05
CA ALA A 36 -5.07 7.23 -0.40
C ALA A 36 -5.38 8.73 -0.35
N HIS A 37 -6.07 9.24 -1.36
CA HIS A 37 -6.52 10.63 -1.37
C HIS A 37 -7.69 10.83 -0.41
N GLU A 38 -8.64 9.89 -0.42
CA GLU A 38 -9.82 9.88 0.42
C GLU A 38 -9.53 9.20 1.77
N PRO A 39 -9.79 9.86 2.92
CA PRO A 39 -9.56 9.28 4.25
C PRO A 39 -10.30 7.97 4.50
N GLU A 40 -11.52 7.85 3.99
CA GLU A 40 -12.37 6.68 4.17
C GLU A 40 -11.74 5.42 3.55
N VAL A 41 -10.95 5.59 2.48
CA VAL A 41 -10.23 4.50 1.81
C VAL A 41 -9.04 4.04 2.65
N ALA A 42 -8.25 4.97 3.20
CA ALA A 42 -7.16 4.61 4.10
C ALA A 42 -7.68 3.94 5.39
N GLU A 43 -8.77 4.45 5.94
CA GLU A 43 -9.41 3.93 7.15
C GLU A 43 -9.96 2.51 6.96
N ILE A 44 -10.69 2.25 5.86
CA ILE A 44 -11.23 0.91 5.62
C ILE A 44 -10.10 -0.10 5.45
N ILE A 45 -9.05 0.23 4.68
CA ILE A 45 -7.89 -0.64 4.49
C ILE A 45 -7.21 -0.95 5.82
N GLN A 46 -7.02 0.05 6.69
CA GLN A 46 -6.40 -0.18 7.99
C GLN A 46 -7.27 -1.04 8.91
N ARG A 47 -8.59 -0.83 8.90
CA ARG A 47 -9.53 -1.53 9.79
C ARG A 47 -9.82 -2.95 9.35
N THR A 48 -10.06 -3.18 8.07
CA THR A 48 -10.58 -4.46 7.56
C THR A 48 -9.54 -5.26 6.81
N ARG A 49 -8.37 -4.67 6.52
CA ARG A 49 -7.37 -5.25 5.60
C ARG A 49 -7.93 -5.48 4.20
N GLU A 50 -8.88 -4.66 3.77
CA GLU A 50 -9.48 -4.75 2.44
C GLU A 50 -9.76 -3.34 1.91
N ASN A 51 -9.51 -3.10 0.63
CA ASN A 51 -10.02 -1.90 -0.02
C ASN A 51 -11.37 -2.22 -0.67
N SER A 52 -12.43 -2.29 0.14
CA SER A 52 -13.75 -2.71 -0.34
C SER A 52 -14.35 -1.79 -1.41
N TRP A 53 -13.82 -0.57 -1.57
CA TRP A 53 -14.23 0.38 -2.61
C TRP A 53 -13.64 0.05 -3.98
N TYR A 54 -12.38 -0.40 -4.02
CA TYR A 54 -11.61 -0.49 -5.27
C TYR A 54 -11.01 -1.86 -5.56
N LEU A 55 -10.94 -2.75 -4.57
CA LEU A 55 -10.48 -4.13 -4.71
C LEU A 55 -11.20 -5.03 -3.70
N PRO A 56 -12.52 -5.23 -3.87
CA PRO A 56 -13.32 -6.02 -2.95
C PRO A 56 -12.89 -7.49 -2.95
N GLU A 57 -13.15 -8.18 -1.85
CA GLU A 57 -12.89 -9.61 -1.63
C GLU A 57 -11.40 -10.00 -1.61
N VAL A 58 -10.49 -9.03 -1.64
CA VAL A 58 -9.04 -9.25 -1.57
C VAL A 58 -8.51 -8.82 -0.21
N VAL A 59 -8.02 -9.79 0.58
CA VAL A 59 -7.36 -9.52 1.86
C VAL A 59 -5.94 -9.04 1.63
N LEU A 60 -5.66 -7.81 2.08
CA LEU A 60 -4.39 -7.13 1.95
C LEU A 60 -3.39 -7.57 3.04
N PRO A 61 -2.17 -8.02 2.67
CA PRO A 61 -1.14 -8.43 3.63
C PRO A 61 -0.83 -7.34 4.66
N ASN A 62 -0.54 -7.71 5.91
CA ASN A 62 -0.24 -6.78 7.01
C ASN A 62 0.94 -5.83 6.75
N SER A 63 1.80 -6.14 5.78
CA SER A 63 2.91 -5.28 5.36
C SER A 63 2.48 -4.05 4.55
N ILE A 64 1.18 -3.92 4.22
CA ILE A 64 0.62 -2.72 3.59
C ILE A 64 0.08 -1.77 4.66
N GLN A 65 0.60 -0.55 4.67
CA GLN A 65 0.15 0.54 5.52
C GLN A 65 -0.45 1.66 4.68
N ALA A 66 -1.79 1.81 4.74
CA ALA A 66 -2.48 2.89 4.06
C ALA A 66 -2.40 4.20 4.87
N THR A 67 -2.25 5.33 4.19
CA THR A 67 -2.17 6.66 4.82
C THR A 67 -2.79 7.74 3.94
N ILE A 68 -3.31 8.79 4.56
CA ILE A 68 -3.74 10.01 3.87
C ILE A 68 -2.61 11.03 3.69
N SER A 69 -1.53 10.86 4.46
CA SER A 69 -0.41 11.79 4.48
C SER A 69 0.57 11.42 3.38
N LEU A 70 0.55 12.18 2.30
CA LEU A 70 1.49 12.01 1.19
C LEU A 70 2.96 12.18 1.65
N PRO A 71 3.30 13.19 2.48
CA PRO A 71 4.66 13.32 3.02
C PRO A 71 5.12 12.07 3.79
N ASP A 72 4.27 11.54 4.67
CA ASP A 72 4.61 10.35 5.46
C ASP A 72 4.70 9.10 4.60
N CYS A 73 3.92 9.03 3.51
CA CYS A 73 3.98 7.93 2.57
C CYS A 73 5.39 7.85 1.95
N VAL A 74 5.88 8.95 1.38
CA VAL A 74 7.13 8.95 0.59
C VAL A 74 8.42 9.08 1.41
N GLN A 75 8.33 9.55 2.66
CA GLN A 75 9.53 9.82 3.46
C GLN A 75 10.34 8.57 3.75
N GLY A 76 11.58 8.52 3.26
CA GLY A 76 12.51 7.43 3.52
C GLY A 76 12.16 6.12 2.79
N THR A 77 11.36 6.19 1.73
CA THR A 77 11.11 5.04 0.84
C THR A 77 12.08 5.01 -0.31
N ASP A 78 12.45 3.80 -0.73
CA ASP A 78 13.47 3.56 -1.73
C ASP A 78 12.97 3.78 -3.17
N VAL A 79 11.68 3.50 -3.40
CA VAL A 79 11.01 3.58 -4.70
C VAL A 79 9.60 4.11 -4.48
N ILE A 80 9.13 4.94 -5.42
CA ILE A 80 7.79 5.51 -5.47
C ILE A 80 7.15 5.08 -6.79
N LEU A 81 5.94 4.52 -6.71
CA LEU A 81 5.13 4.03 -7.83
C LEU A 81 3.80 4.78 -7.91
#